data_AF-A0A959WU86-F1
#
_entry.id   AF-A0A959WU86-F1
#
_cell.length_a   1.000
_cell.length_b   1.000
_cell.length_c   1.000
_cell.angle_alpha   90.00
_cell.angle_beta   90.00
_cell.angle_gamma   90.00
#
_symmetry.space_group_name_H-M   'P 1'
#
loop_
_entity.id
_entity.type
_entity.pdbx_description
1 polymer ?
#
loop_
_entity_poly.entity_id
_entity_poly.type
_entity_poly.pdbx_seq_one_letter_code
_entity_poly.pdbx_strand_id
1 'polypeptide(L)'
;MNTEAPPDRDALAALLADATAAGTRLAVRGAGSARPAGIPSAIDGQVSTRGLDRVVDHQPADLTLTVEAGLPASRVHELAAAHGQVWPQPAHREGASVGGILATAAGGLDRLRWGPVRDSVLEIVVCTGDGRLVRAGGRTVKGVAGYDVPRLQVGARGTLGVIVEATLKLWPRPLSSGWFVREDDGDVLRGLAARLTRDVYRPAALVREPGRLWLHLIGAPADVRAPAGLTAVDAPRVDLAAPAVMDLAVSPALLPTLARDLDDASLRYRALLGVGTCRVEVPTPDEIGPLRTLATARGGHGEVFGPNEFRADPWGPAPPGLAIMRRLRDAFDPGGVLNPGAFVGDAPARV
;
A
#
# COMPACT_ATOMS: atom_id res chain seq x y z
N MET A 1 4.26 -26.48 -6.47
CA MET A 1 3.53 -25.61 -7.40
C MET A 1 4.56 -24.94 -8.29
N ASN A 2 4.42 -25.04 -9.62
CA ASN A 2 5.40 -24.47 -10.55
C ASN A 2 5.36 -22.94 -10.47
N THR A 3 6.51 -22.28 -10.39
CA THR A 3 6.61 -20.82 -10.42
C THR A 3 7.46 -20.42 -11.60
N GLU A 4 6.85 -19.75 -12.57
CA GLU A 4 7.54 -19.27 -13.76
C GLU A 4 7.94 -17.81 -13.56
N ALA A 5 9.18 -17.47 -13.91
CA ALA A 5 9.71 -16.12 -13.81
C ALA A 5 10.18 -15.67 -15.20
N PRO A 6 9.29 -15.05 -16.02
CA PRO A 6 9.64 -14.62 -17.36
C PRO A 6 10.80 -13.61 -17.33
N PRO A 7 11.78 -13.74 -18.25
CA PRO A 7 12.98 -12.89 -18.27
C PRO A 7 12.74 -11.49 -18.86
N ASP A 8 11.61 -11.28 -19.53
CA ASP A 8 11.22 -10.03 -20.15
C ASP A 8 9.69 -9.92 -20.30
N ARG A 9 9.23 -8.73 -20.70
CA ARG A 9 7.81 -8.41 -20.84
C ARG A 9 7.09 -9.18 -21.95
N ASP A 10 7.81 -9.60 -22.99
CA ASP A 10 7.21 -10.30 -24.13
C ASP A 10 6.98 -11.78 -23.77
N ALA A 11 7.92 -12.39 -23.05
CA ALA A 11 7.75 -13.72 -22.46
C ALA A 11 6.62 -13.75 -21.43
N LEU A 12 6.49 -12.69 -20.60
CA LEU A 12 5.36 -12.57 -19.68
C LEU A 12 4.03 -12.47 -20.44
N ALA A 13 3.97 -11.64 -21.48
CA ALA A 13 2.78 -11.46 -22.31
C ALA A 13 2.34 -12.78 -22.97
N ALA A 14 3.27 -13.52 -23.55
CA ALA A 14 3.01 -14.83 -24.13
C ALA A 14 2.46 -15.82 -23.09
N LEU A 15 3.10 -15.90 -21.92
CA LEU A 15 2.67 -16.77 -20.82
C LEU A 15 1.23 -16.47 -20.38
N LEU A 16 0.87 -15.20 -20.22
CA LEU A 16 -0.49 -14.83 -19.81
C LEU A 16 -1.53 -15.12 -20.90
N ALA A 17 -1.19 -14.87 -22.17
CA ALA A 17 -2.05 -15.21 -23.30
C ALA A 17 -2.32 -16.72 -23.37
N ASP A 18 -1.29 -17.55 -23.20
CA ASP A 18 -1.40 -19.01 -23.17
C ASP A 18 -2.23 -19.48 -21.97
N ALA A 19 -2.02 -18.89 -20.80
CA ALA A 19 -2.80 -19.20 -19.61
C ALA A 19 -4.28 -18.88 -19.78
N THR A 20 -4.61 -17.74 -20.39
CA THR A 20 -6.00 -17.38 -20.74
C THR A 20 -6.59 -18.36 -21.75
N ALA A 21 -5.85 -18.72 -22.81
CA ALA A 21 -6.31 -19.68 -23.81
C ALA A 21 -6.57 -21.08 -23.21
N ALA A 22 -5.77 -21.48 -22.23
CA ALA A 22 -5.90 -22.76 -21.53
C ALA A 22 -6.83 -22.72 -20.31
N GLY A 23 -7.35 -21.56 -19.91
CA GLY A 23 -8.11 -21.38 -18.66
C GLY A 23 -7.32 -21.66 -17.38
N THR A 24 -5.99 -21.51 -17.43
CA THR A 24 -5.06 -21.76 -16.32
C THR A 24 -5.04 -20.58 -15.36
N ARG A 25 -5.44 -20.79 -14.11
CA ARG A 25 -5.47 -19.73 -13.09
C ARG A 25 -4.11 -19.54 -12.46
N LEU A 26 -3.60 -18.32 -12.49
CA LEU A 26 -2.27 -17.97 -12.04
C LEU A 26 -2.31 -17.07 -10.82
N ALA A 27 -1.49 -17.39 -9.82
CA ALA A 27 -1.13 -16.42 -8.79
C ALA A 27 0.02 -15.54 -9.25
N VAL A 28 -0.17 -14.22 -9.23
CA VAL A 28 0.86 -13.22 -9.54
C VAL A 28 1.65 -12.91 -8.28
N ARG A 29 2.97 -13.06 -8.34
CA ARG A 29 3.85 -12.90 -7.18
C ARG A 29 5.10 -12.09 -7.50
N GLY A 30 5.35 -11.03 -6.73
CA GLY A 30 6.65 -10.37 -6.73
C GLY A 30 7.68 -11.16 -5.91
N ALA A 31 8.28 -10.49 -4.93
CA ALA A 31 9.18 -11.16 -4.00
C ALA A 31 8.47 -12.11 -3.00
N GLY A 32 7.16 -11.97 -2.81
CA GLY A 32 6.41 -12.81 -1.87
C GLY A 32 6.55 -12.42 -0.40
N SER A 33 6.90 -11.16 -0.10
CA SER A 33 7.04 -10.61 1.25
C SER A 33 5.77 -9.95 1.81
N ALA A 34 4.73 -9.81 0.99
CA ALA A 34 3.45 -9.25 1.44
C ALA A 34 2.61 -10.29 2.17
N ARG A 35 1.82 -9.84 3.16
CA ARG A 35 0.79 -10.69 3.78
C ARG A 35 -0.27 -11.04 2.73
N PRO A 36 -0.70 -12.31 2.67
CA PRO A 36 -1.81 -12.69 1.83
C PRO A 36 -3.05 -11.84 2.13
N ALA A 37 -3.75 -11.51 1.07
CA ALA A 37 -5.05 -10.86 1.09
C ALA A 37 -5.87 -11.52 -0.01
N GLY A 38 -7.14 -11.77 0.27
CA GLY A 38 -7.96 -12.59 -0.61
C GLY A 38 -8.32 -13.91 0.04
N ILE A 39 -9.24 -14.61 -0.62
CA ILE A 39 -9.78 -15.87 -0.15
C ILE A 39 -8.95 -16.98 -0.80
N PRO A 40 -8.46 -17.97 -0.03
CA PRO A 40 -7.75 -19.11 -0.60
C PRO A 40 -8.55 -19.71 -1.74
N SER A 41 -7.99 -19.62 -2.95
CA SER A 41 -8.64 -20.05 -4.19
C SER A 41 -7.75 -21.03 -4.91
N ALA A 42 -8.37 -21.95 -5.66
CA ALA A 42 -7.63 -22.90 -6.46
C ALA A 42 -6.86 -22.16 -7.56
N ILE A 43 -5.55 -22.38 -7.60
CA ILE A 43 -4.61 -21.85 -8.58
C ILE A 43 -3.88 -23.03 -9.22
N ASP A 44 -3.63 -22.92 -10.52
CA ASP A 44 -3.03 -23.97 -11.34
C ASP A 44 -1.52 -23.73 -11.49
N GLY A 45 -1.07 -22.47 -11.35
CA GLY A 45 0.34 -22.09 -11.38
C GLY A 45 0.64 -20.75 -10.71
N GLN A 46 1.92 -20.36 -10.69
CA GLN A 46 2.37 -19.04 -10.25
C GLN A 46 3.22 -18.38 -11.32
N VAL A 47 3.00 -17.08 -11.51
CA VAL A 47 3.86 -16.23 -12.34
C VAL A 47 4.54 -15.19 -11.46
N SER A 48 5.86 -15.07 -11.61
CA SER A 48 6.67 -14.15 -10.82
C SER A 48 7.27 -13.03 -11.65
N THR A 49 7.20 -11.80 -11.13
CA THR A 49 7.85 -10.64 -11.77
C THR A 49 9.34 -10.55 -11.47
N ARG A 50 9.93 -11.47 -10.70
CA ARG A 50 11.36 -11.44 -10.31
C ARG A 50 12.33 -11.43 -11.49
N GLY A 51 11.94 -11.99 -12.64
CA GLY A 51 12.75 -11.93 -13.86
C GLY A 51 12.76 -10.55 -14.55
N LEU A 52 11.89 -9.63 -14.10
CA LEU A 52 11.78 -8.25 -14.57
C LEU A 52 12.43 -7.30 -13.55
N ASP A 53 13.75 -7.28 -13.45
CA ASP A 53 14.49 -6.59 -12.39
C ASP A 53 15.45 -5.49 -12.90
N ARG A 54 15.22 -4.96 -14.10
CA ARG A 54 16.08 -3.93 -14.69
C ARG A 54 15.72 -2.52 -14.23
N VAL A 55 16.75 -1.67 -14.14
CA VAL A 55 16.59 -0.21 -14.16
C VAL A 55 16.52 0.22 -15.61
N VAL A 56 15.38 0.78 -16.02
CA VAL A 56 15.12 1.15 -17.42
C VAL A 56 15.66 2.55 -17.72
N ASP A 57 15.42 3.50 -16.83
CA ASP A 57 15.82 4.90 -16.99
C ASP A 57 15.89 5.59 -15.62
N HIS A 58 16.86 6.48 -15.42
CA HIS A 58 16.94 7.35 -14.24
C HIS A 58 17.30 8.74 -14.71
N GLN A 59 16.40 9.71 -14.46
CA GLN A 59 16.62 11.11 -14.77
C GLN A 59 16.71 11.89 -13.44
N PRO A 60 17.90 12.03 -12.83
CA PRO A 60 18.02 12.67 -11.54
C PRO A 60 17.55 14.14 -11.52
N ALA A 61 17.78 14.87 -12.62
CA ALA A 61 17.34 16.26 -12.75
C ALA A 61 15.81 16.40 -12.70
N ASP A 62 15.10 15.40 -13.24
CA ASP A 62 13.65 15.38 -13.30
C ASP A 62 13.00 14.69 -12.07
N LEU A 63 13.83 14.14 -11.17
CA LEU A 63 13.39 13.34 -10.02
C LEU A 63 12.51 12.15 -10.47
N THR A 64 12.88 11.46 -11.55
CA THR A 64 12.14 10.29 -12.04
C THR A 64 13.03 9.08 -12.21
N LEU A 65 12.47 7.90 -11.94
CA LEU A 65 13.15 6.61 -12.05
C LEU A 65 12.20 5.56 -12.61
N THR A 66 12.49 5.04 -13.79
CA THR A 66 11.75 3.96 -14.44
C THR A 66 12.44 2.62 -14.18
N VAL A 67 11.69 1.68 -13.61
CA VAL A 67 12.19 0.37 -13.20
C VAL A 67 11.18 -0.71 -13.53
N GLU A 68 11.68 -1.92 -13.73
CA GLU A 68 10.83 -3.10 -13.85
C GLU A 68 10.28 -3.55 -12.48
N ALA A 69 9.13 -4.20 -12.50
CA ALA A 69 8.31 -4.48 -11.33
C ALA A 69 8.93 -5.49 -10.35
N GLY A 70 9.85 -6.33 -10.82
CA GLY A 70 10.63 -7.27 -10.02
C GLY A 70 11.77 -6.62 -9.25
N LEU A 71 12.21 -5.42 -9.62
CA LEU A 71 13.34 -4.75 -8.99
C LEU A 71 13.12 -4.63 -7.47
N PRO A 72 14.09 -5.02 -6.63
CA PRO A 72 14.00 -4.84 -5.19
C PRO A 72 13.87 -3.36 -4.78
N ALA A 73 13.01 -3.06 -3.82
CA ALA A 73 12.83 -1.72 -3.30
C ALA A 73 14.11 -1.14 -2.66
N SER A 74 14.94 -2.00 -2.05
CA SER A 74 16.27 -1.61 -1.55
C SER A 74 17.13 -1.00 -2.66
N ARG A 75 17.11 -1.59 -3.86
CA ARG A 75 17.87 -1.10 -5.00
C ARG A 75 17.38 0.26 -5.48
N VAL A 76 16.07 0.50 -5.46
CA VAL A 76 15.48 1.83 -5.73
C VAL A 76 15.98 2.86 -4.70
N HIS A 77 15.99 2.51 -3.41
CA HIS A 77 16.48 3.41 -2.37
C HIS A 77 17.97 3.72 -2.51
N GLU A 78 18.80 2.74 -2.85
CA GLU A 78 20.23 2.94 -3.11
C GLU A 78 20.47 3.92 -4.28
N LEU A 79 19.77 3.71 -5.40
CA LEU A 79 19.87 4.57 -6.58
C LEU A 79 19.41 6.00 -6.29
N ALA A 80 18.27 6.16 -5.62
CA ALA A 80 17.78 7.47 -5.20
C ALA A 80 18.78 8.14 -4.24
N ALA A 81 19.30 7.41 -3.26
CA ALA A 81 20.25 7.93 -2.27
C ALA A 81 21.53 8.45 -2.91
N ALA A 82 22.07 7.75 -3.92
CA ALA A 82 23.27 8.15 -4.64
C ALA A 82 23.15 9.53 -5.32
N HIS A 83 21.92 9.96 -5.62
CA HIS A 83 21.63 11.26 -6.23
C HIS A 83 21.02 12.27 -5.24
N GLY A 84 21.10 12.02 -3.93
CA GLY A 84 20.51 12.90 -2.92
C GLY A 84 18.99 12.94 -3.00
N GLN A 85 18.37 11.82 -3.40
CA GLN A 85 16.92 11.68 -3.56
C GLN A 85 16.37 10.63 -2.59
N VAL A 86 15.04 10.56 -2.53
CA VAL A 86 14.28 9.56 -1.77
C VAL A 86 13.08 9.11 -2.58
N TRP A 87 12.84 7.81 -2.58
CA TRP A 87 11.51 7.24 -2.85
C TRP A 87 10.86 7.01 -1.48
N PRO A 88 9.81 7.75 -1.10
CA PRO A 88 9.29 7.80 0.27
C PRO A 88 8.38 6.60 0.59
N GLN A 89 8.77 5.43 0.09
CA GLN A 89 8.05 4.18 0.29
C GLN A 89 8.79 3.28 1.27
N PRO A 90 8.06 2.43 1.99
CA PRO A 90 8.62 1.71 3.12
C PRO A 90 9.74 0.75 2.70
N ALA A 91 10.99 1.11 3.04
CA ALA A 91 12.17 0.25 2.87
C ALA A 91 12.13 -1.02 3.74
N HIS A 92 11.34 -1.03 4.80
CA HIS A 92 11.40 -2.02 5.87
C HIS A 92 10.67 -3.34 5.57
N ARG A 93 9.96 -3.47 4.43
CA ARG A 93 9.55 -4.80 3.96
C ARG A 93 10.72 -5.42 3.24
N GLU A 94 11.56 -6.08 4.03
CA GLU A 94 12.75 -6.76 3.56
C GLU A 94 12.43 -7.63 2.34
N GLY A 95 13.19 -7.43 1.27
CA GLY A 95 13.01 -8.13 0.01
C GLY A 95 11.80 -7.73 -0.83
N ALA A 96 10.97 -6.74 -0.48
CA ALA A 96 9.84 -6.34 -1.32
C ALA A 96 10.28 -5.82 -2.69
N SER A 97 9.58 -6.24 -3.75
CA SER A 97 9.75 -5.73 -5.11
C SER A 97 8.89 -4.48 -5.33
N VAL A 98 9.28 -3.62 -6.27
CA VAL A 98 8.54 -2.41 -6.65
C VAL A 98 7.08 -2.75 -6.99
N GLY A 99 6.86 -3.71 -7.88
CA GLY A 99 5.53 -4.17 -8.25
C GLY A 99 4.72 -4.74 -7.09
N GLY A 100 5.38 -5.34 -6.09
CA GLY A 100 4.70 -5.85 -4.89
C GLY A 100 4.22 -4.72 -3.98
N ILE A 101 5.04 -3.68 -3.79
CA ILE A 101 4.65 -2.46 -3.06
C ILE A 101 3.46 -1.79 -3.76
N LEU A 102 3.53 -1.63 -5.09
CA LEU A 102 2.45 -1.02 -5.86
C LEU A 102 1.16 -1.86 -5.83
N ALA A 103 1.25 -3.17 -6.11
CA ALA A 103 0.08 -4.05 -6.15
C ALA A 103 -0.62 -4.16 -4.80
N THR A 104 0.10 -4.01 -3.69
CA THR A 104 -0.49 -4.06 -2.32
C THR A 104 -0.80 -2.68 -1.74
N ALA A 105 -0.55 -1.60 -2.49
CA ALA A 105 -0.63 -0.22 -2.01
C ALA A 105 0.12 0.00 -0.67
N ALA A 106 1.23 -0.72 -0.45
CA ALA A 106 1.98 -0.62 0.79
C ALA A 106 2.56 0.79 0.95
N GLY A 107 2.29 1.42 2.09
CA GLY A 107 2.72 2.79 2.39
C GLY A 107 3.46 2.92 3.71
N GLY A 108 4.29 3.95 3.83
CA GLY A 108 5.01 4.31 5.04
C GLY A 108 4.17 5.17 6.00
N LEU A 109 4.78 5.60 7.11
CA LEU A 109 4.12 6.46 8.09
C LEU A 109 4.02 7.92 7.65
N ASP A 110 4.83 8.33 6.67
CA ASP A 110 5.04 9.73 6.29
C ASP A 110 4.02 10.26 5.27
N ARG A 111 2.79 9.74 5.31
CA ARG A 111 1.75 10.03 4.32
C ARG A 111 1.24 11.46 4.36
N LEU A 112 1.44 12.20 5.46
CA LEU A 112 1.10 13.63 5.51
C LEU A 112 2.07 14.46 4.65
N ARG A 113 3.32 14.00 4.49
CA ARG A 113 4.31 14.66 3.65
C ARG A 113 4.29 14.19 2.21
N TRP A 114 4.21 12.87 1.99
CA TRP A 114 4.45 12.27 0.67
C TRP A 114 3.19 11.74 -0.01
N GLY A 115 2.06 11.66 0.71
CA GLY A 115 0.84 11.04 0.20
C GLY A 115 0.91 9.51 0.13
N PRO A 116 -0.15 8.84 -0.36
CA PRO A 116 -0.15 7.42 -0.66
C PRO A 116 0.84 7.05 -1.77
N VAL A 117 1.28 5.78 -1.81
CA VAL A 117 2.22 5.28 -2.83
C VAL A 117 1.74 5.49 -4.28
N ARG A 118 0.42 5.47 -4.52
CA ARG A 118 -0.15 5.74 -5.84
C ARG A 118 0.18 7.13 -6.40
N ASP A 119 0.46 8.10 -5.53
CA ASP A 119 0.86 9.45 -5.94
C ASP A 119 2.34 9.55 -6.32
N SER A 120 3.11 8.47 -6.10
CA SER A 120 4.49 8.32 -6.55
C SER A 120 4.61 7.65 -7.92
N VAL A 121 3.52 7.19 -8.53
CA VAL A 121 3.55 6.52 -9.84
C VAL A 121 3.13 7.51 -10.93
N LEU A 122 4.04 7.79 -11.86
CA LEU A 122 3.80 8.72 -12.97
C LEU A 122 3.31 7.99 -14.22
N GLU A 123 3.90 6.83 -14.49
CA GLU A 123 3.60 5.98 -15.65
C GLU A 123 3.72 4.52 -15.23
N ILE A 124 2.93 3.65 -15.86
CA ILE A 124 2.97 2.22 -15.64
C ILE A 124 2.84 1.47 -16.97
N VAL A 125 3.49 0.31 -17.06
CA VAL A 125 3.20 -0.71 -18.06
C VAL A 125 2.63 -1.92 -17.35
N VAL A 126 1.48 -2.39 -17.80
CA VAL A 126 0.77 -3.55 -17.26
C VAL A 126 0.50 -4.54 -18.37
N CYS A 127 0.72 -5.82 -18.08
CA CYS A 127 0.28 -6.91 -18.93
C CYS A 127 -1.10 -7.40 -18.47
N THR A 128 -2.09 -7.35 -19.34
CA THR A 128 -3.44 -7.88 -19.08
C THR A 128 -3.42 -9.41 -19.03
N GLY A 129 -4.49 -10.02 -18.51
CA GLY A 129 -4.64 -11.47 -18.45
C GLY A 129 -4.58 -12.13 -19.83
N ASP A 130 -5.03 -11.45 -20.88
CA ASP A 130 -4.93 -11.90 -22.29
C ASP A 130 -3.61 -11.52 -22.98
N GLY A 131 -2.59 -11.08 -22.23
CA GLY A 131 -1.24 -10.85 -22.74
C GLY A 131 -1.01 -9.51 -23.45
N ARG A 132 -1.96 -8.56 -23.43
CA ARG A 132 -1.75 -7.22 -24.01
C ARG A 132 -0.91 -6.36 -23.07
N LEU A 133 0.10 -5.69 -23.63
CA LEU A 133 0.89 -4.69 -22.91
C LEU A 133 0.21 -3.32 -23.03
N VAL A 134 -0.21 -2.77 -21.89
CA VAL A 134 -0.87 -1.48 -21.78
C VAL A 134 0.05 -0.50 -21.06
N ARG A 135 0.47 0.57 -21.76
CA ARG A 135 1.19 1.70 -21.17
C ARG A 135 0.20 2.82 -20.86
N ALA A 136 0.28 3.38 -19.66
CA ALA A 136 -0.58 4.48 -19.24
C ALA A 136 0.10 5.42 -18.24
N GLY A 137 -0.38 6.66 -18.19
CA GLY A 137 0.24 7.76 -17.44
C GLY A 137 1.19 8.56 -18.33
N GLY A 138 2.17 9.22 -17.72
CA GLY A 138 3.19 9.95 -18.44
C GLY A 138 4.25 10.51 -17.51
N ARG A 139 5.47 10.65 -18.02
CA ARG A 139 6.63 11.13 -17.23
C ARG A 139 6.59 12.63 -16.93
N THR A 140 5.69 13.37 -17.59
CA THR A 140 5.60 14.84 -17.50
C THR A 140 4.76 15.29 -16.30
N VAL A 141 5.13 16.45 -15.72
CA VAL A 141 4.46 17.05 -14.55
C VAL A 141 2.97 17.38 -14.79
N LYS A 142 2.55 17.59 -16.05
CA LYS A 142 1.15 17.85 -16.41
C LYS A 142 0.69 16.83 -17.46
N GLY A 143 -0.19 15.94 -17.06
CA GLY A 143 -0.95 15.04 -17.95
C GLY A 143 -2.43 15.17 -17.66
N VAL A 144 -3.23 15.48 -18.70
CA VAL A 144 -4.71 15.58 -18.62
C VAL A 144 -5.40 14.65 -19.62
N ALA A 145 -4.65 13.75 -20.25
CA ALA A 145 -5.16 12.84 -21.27
C ALA A 145 -5.48 11.47 -20.66
N GLY A 146 -6.73 11.03 -20.81
CA GLY A 146 -7.17 9.69 -20.44
C GLY A 146 -7.46 9.48 -18.95
N TYR A 147 -7.71 8.22 -18.60
CA TYR A 147 -7.98 7.79 -17.24
C TYR A 147 -6.68 7.54 -16.46
N ASP A 148 -6.72 7.74 -15.14
CA ASP A 148 -5.58 7.52 -14.24
C ASP A 148 -5.40 6.02 -13.94
N VAL A 149 -4.99 5.27 -14.96
CA VAL A 149 -4.66 3.84 -14.86
C VAL A 149 -3.51 3.57 -13.87
N PRO A 150 -2.45 4.40 -13.76
CA PRO A 150 -1.43 4.21 -12.73
C PRO A 150 -2.03 4.12 -11.33
N ARG A 151 -2.93 5.04 -10.95
CA ARG A 151 -3.59 4.97 -9.64
C ARG A 151 -4.58 3.82 -9.51
N LEU A 152 -5.22 3.38 -10.60
CA LEU A 152 -6.10 2.21 -10.59
C LEU A 152 -5.34 0.91 -10.29
N GLN A 153 -4.11 0.77 -10.79
CA GLN A 153 -3.29 -0.44 -10.64
C GLN A 153 -2.70 -0.59 -9.24
N VAL A 154 -2.50 0.53 -8.54
CA VAL A 154 -1.98 0.51 -7.18
C VAL A 154 -3.06 0.02 -6.21
N GLY A 155 -2.79 -1.09 -5.54
CA GLY A 155 -3.75 -1.79 -4.68
C GLY A 155 -4.62 -2.82 -5.40
N ALA A 156 -4.45 -3.00 -6.72
CA ALA A 156 -5.22 -3.98 -7.50
C ALA A 156 -4.81 -5.45 -7.22
N ARG A 157 -3.72 -5.67 -6.48
CA ARG A 157 -3.22 -7.00 -6.08
C ARG A 157 -3.11 -7.99 -7.23
N GLY A 158 -2.73 -7.51 -8.42
CA GLY A 158 -2.56 -8.33 -9.62
C GLY A 158 -3.87 -8.81 -10.28
N THR A 159 -5.03 -8.38 -9.80
CA THR A 159 -6.35 -8.76 -10.39
C THR A 159 -6.71 -7.93 -11.63
N LEU A 160 -6.03 -6.81 -11.85
CA LEU A 160 -6.19 -5.93 -13.02
C LEU A 160 -4.99 -6.02 -13.97
N GLY A 161 -4.30 -7.16 -13.99
CA GLY A 161 -3.08 -7.38 -14.76
C GLY A 161 -1.81 -7.43 -13.91
N VAL A 162 -0.72 -7.80 -14.56
CA VAL A 162 0.63 -7.89 -13.98
C VAL A 162 1.38 -6.59 -14.27
N ILE A 163 1.80 -5.88 -13.22
CA ILE A 163 2.67 -4.71 -13.37
C ILE A 163 4.03 -5.17 -13.92
N VAL A 164 4.47 -4.57 -15.02
CA VAL A 164 5.72 -4.90 -15.73
C VAL A 164 6.79 -3.85 -15.43
N GLU A 165 6.44 -2.58 -15.56
CA GLU A 165 7.34 -1.42 -15.45
C GLU A 165 6.59 -0.28 -14.75
N ALA A 166 7.29 0.50 -13.95
CA ALA A 166 6.74 1.71 -13.33
C ALA A 166 7.76 2.85 -13.39
N THR A 167 7.29 4.04 -13.78
CA THR A 167 8.03 5.28 -13.61
C THR A 167 7.63 5.91 -12.28
N LEU A 168 8.59 5.98 -11.36
CA LEU A 168 8.45 6.48 -10.02
C LEU A 168 8.86 7.95 -9.97
N LYS A 169 8.04 8.76 -9.32
CA LYS A 169 8.41 10.08 -8.82
C LYS A 169 9.33 9.91 -7.61
N LEU A 170 10.42 10.66 -7.61
CA LEU A 170 11.34 10.81 -6.50
C LEU A 170 11.21 12.20 -5.89
N TRP A 171 11.81 12.38 -4.73
CA TRP A 171 11.89 13.66 -4.04
C TRP A 171 13.33 13.95 -3.64
N PRO A 172 13.72 15.22 -3.49
CA PRO A 172 14.99 15.55 -2.87
C PRO A 172 15.05 14.99 -1.46
N ARG A 173 16.21 14.47 -1.07
CA ARG A 173 16.48 14.03 0.29
C ARG A 173 16.31 15.24 1.22
N PRO A 174 15.52 15.12 2.29
CA PRO A 174 15.40 16.18 3.28
C PRO A 174 16.73 16.50 3.96
N LEU A 175 16.93 17.77 4.33
CA LEU A 175 18.13 18.21 5.05
C LEU A 175 18.19 17.66 6.48
N SER A 176 17.03 17.48 7.12
CA SER A 176 16.89 16.91 8.46
C SER A 176 15.57 16.16 8.61
N SER A 177 15.57 15.17 9.49
CA SER A 177 14.43 14.34 9.87
C SER A 177 14.57 13.96 11.34
N GLY A 178 13.47 13.99 12.10
CA GLY A 178 13.48 13.69 13.53
C GLY A 178 12.15 13.12 13.99
N TRP A 179 12.22 12.01 14.72
CA TRP A 179 11.07 11.39 15.38
C TRP A 179 11.00 11.80 16.83
N PHE A 180 9.77 12.09 17.28
CA PHE A 180 9.50 12.51 18.64
C PHE A 180 8.29 11.75 19.18
N VAL A 181 8.29 11.43 20.47
CA VAL A 181 7.21 10.70 21.12
C VAL A 181 6.75 11.42 22.39
N ARG A 182 5.47 11.26 22.72
CA ARG A 182 4.91 11.62 24.02
C ARG A 182 3.99 10.51 24.49
N GLU A 183 3.92 10.32 25.81
CA GLU A 183 2.88 9.51 26.42
C GLU A 183 1.52 10.20 26.24
N ASP A 184 0.50 9.42 25.91
CA ASP A 184 -0.86 9.88 25.65
C ASP A 184 -1.81 9.18 26.63
N ASP A 185 -2.33 9.93 27.60
CA ASP A 185 -3.34 9.49 28.57
C ASP A 185 -4.78 9.56 28.03
N GLY A 186 -4.96 9.85 26.73
CA GLY A 186 -6.25 9.88 26.05
C GLY A 186 -6.77 11.29 25.75
N ASP A 187 -6.13 12.35 26.26
CA ASP A 187 -6.56 13.75 26.06
C ASP A 187 -5.89 14.45 24.84
N VAL A 188 -5.03 13.73 24.11
CA VAL A 188 -4.30 14.23 22.92
C VAL A 188 -5.23 14.93 21.92
N LEU A 189 -6.41 14.41 21.67
CA LEU A 189 -7.19 14.83 20.50
C LEU A 189 -7.85 16.21 20.64
N ARG A 190 -8.19 16.65 21.85
CA ARG A 190 -8.79 17.96 22.07
C ARG A 190 -7.76 19.08 22.13
N GLY A 191 -6.62 18.85 22.78
CA GLY A 191 -5.64 19.90 23.03
C GLY A 191 -4.42 19.89 22.09
N LEU A 192 -4.04 18.73 21.54
CA LEU A 192 -2.79 18.62 20.79
C LEU A 192 -2.96 18.90 19.31
N ALA A 193 -4.12 18.61 18.71
CA ALA A 193 -4.37 19.04 17.33
C ALA A 193 -4.30 20.57 17.21
N ALA A 194 -4.88 21.31 18.18
CA ALA A 194 -4.83 22.77 18.24
C ALA A 194 -3.43 23.33 18.57
N ARG A 195 -2.62 22.60 19.37
CA ARG A 195 -1.24 23.00 19.72
C ARG A 195 -0.24 22.63 18.61
N LEU A 196 -0.27 21.41 18.10
CA LEU A 196 0.58 21.00 16.97
C LEU A 196 0.27 21.78 15.70
N THR A 197 -0.99 22.10 15.38
CA THR A 197 -1.26 22.96 14.21
C THR A 197 -0.77 24.39 14.38
N ARG A 198 -0.61 24.87 15.62
CA ARG A 198 -0.04 26.18 15.94
C ARG A 198 1.50 26.17 15.94
N ASP A 199 2.08 25.17 16.59
CA ASP A 199 3.51 25.12 16.93
C ASP A 199 4.33 24.30 15.92
N VAL A 200 3.68 23.44 15.14
CA VAL A 200 4.30 22.54 14.16
C VAL A 200 3.68 22.75 12.78
N TYR A 201 4.43 23.43 11.91
CA TYR A 201 4.04 23.59 10.51
C TYR A 201 4.28 22.28 9.74
N ARG A 202 3.19 21.65 9.25
CA ARG A 202 3.18 20.49 8.35
C ARG A 202 4.02 19.28 8.83
N PRO A 203 3.55 18.53 9.83
CA PRO A 203 4.21 17.28 10.23
C PRO A 203 4.23 16.26 9.08
N ALA A 204 5.27 15.44 9.02
CA ALA A 204 5.38 14.37 8.03
C ALA A 204 4.56 13.13 8.40
N ALA A 205 4.47 12.85 9.70
CA ALA A 205 3.62 11.81 10.26
C ALA A 205 3.10 12.26 11.64
N LEU A 206 1.86 11.86 11.93
CA LEU A 206 1.28 11.92 13.27
C LEU A 206 0.64 10.57 13.54
N VAL A 207 1.26 9.77 14.40
CA VAL A 207 0.90 8.37 14.59
C VAL A 207 0.49 8.14 16.03
N ARG A 208 -0.72 7.64 16.24
CA ARG A 208 -1.23 7.28 17.57
C ARG A 208 -1.21 5.77 17.75
N GLU A 209 -0.77 5.34 18.91
CA GLU A 209 -0.78 3.97 19.41
C GLU A 209 -1.33 4.00 20.84
N PRO A 210 -1.73 2.86 21.42
CA PRO A 210 -2.13 2.81 22.83
C PRO A 210 -1.09 3.46 23.74
N GLY A 211 -1.49 4.49 24.48
CA GLY A 211 -0.65 5.21 25.42
C GLY A 211 0.43 6.11 24.81
N ARG A 212 0.52 6.25 23.47
CA ARG A 212 1.62 6.99 22.82
C ARG A 212 1.17 7.76 21.59
N LEU A 213 1.82 8.90 21.40
CA LEU A 213 1.74 9.66 20.18
C LEU A 213 3.13 9.97 19.63
N TRP A 214 3.32 9.62 18.36
CA TRP A 214 4.54 9.85 17.60
C TRP A 214 4.33 10.99 16.62
N LEU A 215 5.36 11.82 16.49
CA LEU A 215 5.46 12.93 15.57
C LEU A 215 6.73 12.75 14.74
N HIS A 216 6.60 12.91 13.43
CA HIS A 216 7.75 12.98 12.53
C HIS A 216 7.82 14.35 11.89
N LEU A 217 8.97 15.01 12.02
CA LEU A 217 9.28 16.27 11.35
C LEU A 217 10.35 16.06 10.28
N ILE A 218 10.15 16.66 9.12
CA ILE A 218 11.06 16.60 7.98
C ILE A 218 11.19 18.00 7.39
N GLY A 219 12.41 18.55 7.32
CA GLY A 219 12.59 19.91 6.84
C GLY A 219 14.02 20.43 6.97
N ALA A 220 14.14 21.74 7.11
CA ALA A 220 15.41 22.37 7.44
C ALA A 220 15.80 22.02 8.89
N PRO A 221 17.11 21.95 9.23
CA PRO A 221 17.54 21.64 10.59
C PRO A 221 16.92 22.53 11.67
N ALA A 222 16.61 23.79 11.35
CA ALA A 222 15.97 24.71 12.28
C ALA A 222 14.52 24.31 12.64
N ASP A 223 13.81 23.65 11.73
CA ASP A 223 12.40 23.26 11.87
C ASP A 223 12.23 21.85 12.47
N VAL A 224 13.31 21.06 12.51
CA VAL A 224 13.33 19.70 13.07
C VAL A 224 13.86 19.76 14.49
N ARG A 225 13.03 20.27 15.40
CA ARG A 225 13.32 20.35 16.84
C ARG A 225 12.18 19.71 17.62
N ALA A 226 12.52 19.12 18.77
CA ALA A 226 11.53 18.54 19.66
C ALA A 226 10.56 19.64 20.12
N PRO A 227 9.25 19.53 19.82
CA PRO A 227 8.26 20.43 20.40
C PRO A 227 8.17 20.21 21.92
N ALA A 228 7.70 21.21 22.65
CA ALA A 228 7.59 21.13 24.10
C ALA A 228 6.73 19.91 24.53
N GLY A 229 7.29 19.11 25.45
CA GLY A 229 6.63 17.90 25.97
C GLY A 229 6.74 16.67 25.06
N LEU A 230 7.56 16.69 24.01
CA LEU A 230 7.91 15.50 23.24
C LEU A 230 9.40 15.18 23.40
N THR A 231 9.74 13.90 23.38
CA THR A 231 11.11 13.38 23.52
C THR A 231 11.60 12.83 22.18
N ALA A 232 12.83 13.16 21.79
CA ALA A 232 13.44 12.63 20.57
C ALA A 232 13.71 11.12 20.70
N VAL A 233 13.42 10.38 19.63
CA VAL A 233 13.52 8.91 19.57
C VAL A 233 13.92 8.46 18.16
N ASP A 234 14.30 7.19 18.04
CA ASP A 234 14.45 6.55 16.74
C ASP A 234 13.09 6.35 16.06
N ALA A 235 13.13 6.16 14.73
CA ALA A 235 11.93 5.90 13.94
C ALA A 235 11.19 4.65 14.45
N PRO A 236 9.85 4.73 14.67
CA PRO A 236 9.09 3.58 15.08
C PRO A 236 9.04 2.54 13.95
N ARG A 237 8.94 1.27 14.32
CA ARG A 237 8.66 0.19 13.36
C ARG A 237 7.32 0.46 12.69
N VAL A 238 7.19 0.18 11.40
CA VAL A 238 5.96 0.49 10.64
C VAL A 238 4.97 -0.68 10.58
N ASP A 239 5.43 -1.93 10.70
CA ASP A 239 4.53 -3.09 10.75
C ASP A 239 4.17 -3.49 12.19
N LEU A 240 3.02 -4.12 12.37
CA LEU A 240 2.60 -4.73 13.64
C LEU A 240 3.02 -6.21 13.65
N ALA A 241 3.40 -6.73 14.82
CA ALA A 241 3.99 -8.06 14.92
C ALA A 241 2.96 -9.21 14.83
N ALA A 242 1.67 -8.91 14.91
CA ALA A 242 0.61 -9.91 14.82
C ALA A 242 0.61 -10.67 13.49
N PRO A 243 0.18 -11.95 13.45
CA PRO A 243 0.07 -12.73 12.21
C PRO A 243 -0.99 -12.18 11.27
N ALA A 244 -2.13 -11.73 11.80
CA ALA A 244 -3.17 -11.05 11.06
C ALA A 244 -3.38 -9.61 11.57
N VAL A 245 -3.66 -8.72 10.62
CA VAL A 245 -3.91 -7.30 10.85
C VAL A 245 -5.08 -6.86 10.00
N MET A 246 -5.71 -5.76 10.38
CA MET A 246 -6.79 -5.15 9.65
C MET A 246 -6.51 -3.67 9.43
N ASP A 247 -6.59 -3.23 8.18
CA ASP A 247 -6.51 -1.81 7.83
C ASP A 247 -7.93 -1.24 7.80
N LEU A 248 -8.22 -0.39 8.78
CA LEU A 248 -9.43 0.42 8.88
C LEU A 248 -9.19 1.77 8.21
N ALA A 249 -10.09 2.17 7.33
CA ALA A 249 -10.08 3.48 6.68
C ALA A 249 -11.36 4.23 7.01
N VAL A 250 -11.23 5.45 7.52
CA VAL A 250 -12.31 6.39 7.83
C VAL A 250 -11.92 7.80 7.38
N SER A 251 -12.86 8.75 7.40
CA SER A 251 -12.50 10.16 7.21
C SER A 251 -11.40 10.58 8.22
N PRO A 252 -10.38 11.36 7.80
CA PRO A 252 -9.34 11.86 8.70
C PRO A 252 -9.87 12.54 9.97
N ALA A 253 -11.03 13.20 9.88
CA ALA A 253 -11.68 13.86 11.00
C ALA A 253 -12.28 12.87 12.04
N LEU A 254 -12.61 11.66 11.63
CA LEU A 254 -13.25 10.63 12.47
C LEU A 254 -12.24 9.64 13.06
N LEU A 255 -11.02 9.56 12.50
CA LEU A 255 -9.97 8.68 13.00
C LEU A 255 -9.62 8.90 14.48
N PRO A 256 -9.54 10.15 14.99
CA PRO A 256 -9.44 10.43 16.42
C PRO A 256 -10.47 9.69 17.29
N THR A 257 -11.73 9.63 16.84
CA THR A 257 -12.80 8.95 17.59
C THR A 257 -12.67 7.44 17.47
N LEU A 258 -12.35 6.92 16.27
CA LEU A 258 -12.08 5.49 16.10
C LEU A 258 -10.94 5.01 17.01
N ALA A 259 -9.85 5.76 17.10
CA ALA A 259 -8.70 5.40 17.92
C ALA A 259 -9.05 5.32 19.43
N ARG A 260 -10.00 6.13 19.90
CA ARG A 260 -10.51 6.06 21.29
C ARG A 260 -11.31 4.78 21.54
N ASP A 261 -12.23 4.43 20.64
CA ASP A 261 -12.97 3.17 20.74
C ASP A 261 -12.01 1.95 20.75
N LEU A 262 -10.89 2.01 20.02
CA LEU A 262 -9.88 0.96 20.03
C LEU A 262 -9.08 0.91 21.34
N ASP A 263 -8.83 2.05 21.99
CA ASP A 263 -8.25 2.09 23.34
C ASP A 263 -9.21 1.46 24.36
N ASP A 264 -10.49 1.81 24.31
CA ASP A 264 -11.53 1.27 25.20
C ASP A 264 -11.65 -0.25 25.04
N ALA A 265 -11.45 -0.76 23.82
CA ALA A 265 -11.39 -2.19 23.52
C ALA A 265 -10.03 -2.84 23.85
N SER A 266 -9.06 -2.08 24.37
CA SER A 266 -7.69 -2.55 24.69
C SER A 266 -6.96 -3.20 23.51
N LEU A 267 -7.22 -2.73 22.29
CA LEU A 267 -6.64 -3.28 21.07
C LEU A 267 -5.29 -2.64 20.76
N ARG A 268 -4.37 -3.42 20.18
CA ARG A 268 -3.12 -2.88 19.63
C ARG A 268 -3.37 -2.35 18.23
N TYR A 269 -3.11 -1.07 18.04
CA TYR A 269 -3.31 -0.40 16.77
C TYR A 269 -2.26 0.67 16.50
N ARG A 270 -2.27 1.15 15.26
CA ARG A 270 -1.53 2.31 14.80
C ARG A 270 -2.41 3.17 13.90
N ALA A 271 -2.74 4.37 14.36
CA ALA A 271 -3.61 5.31 13.65
C ALA A 271 -2.81 6.47 13.07
N LEU A 272 -2.91 6.69 11.76
CA LEU A 272 -2.26 7.80 11.04
C LEU A 272 -3.19 9.02 11.04
N LEU A 273 -3.07 9.85 12.07
CA LEU A 273 -3.88 11.05 12.26
C LEU A 273 -3.68 12.03 11.09
N GLY A 274 -4.78 12.62 10.61
CA GLY A 274 -4.79 13.47 9.41
C GLY A 274 -4.79 12.71 8.08
N VAL A 275 -4.54 11.39 8.07
CA VAL A 275 -4.60 10.54 6.87
C VAL A 275 -5.90 9.74 6.80
N GLY A 276 -6.40 9.26 7.96
CA GLY A 276 -7.66 8.49 8.03
C GLY A 276 -7.50 6.98 7.96
N THR A 277 -6.27 6.45 8.09
CA THR A 277 -6.01 5.01 8.10
C THR A 277 -5.50 4.54 9.44
N CYS A 278 -6.00 3.39 9.91
CA CYS A 278 -5.57 2.75 11.14
C CYS A 278 -5.34 1.26 10.91
N ARG A 279 -4.15 0.77 11.22
CA ARG A 279 -3.86 -0.67 11.23
C ARG A 279 -4.08 -1.20 12.64
N VAL A 280 -4.87 -2.25 12.78
CA VAL A 280 -5.19 -2.90 14.05
C VAL A 280 -4.70 -4.35 13.99
N GLU A 281 -4.15 -4.87 15.08
CA GLU A 281 -3.87 -6.31 15.20
C GLU A 281 -5.19 -7.07 15.29
N VAL A 282 -5.26 -8.23 14.64
CA VAL A 282 -6.42 -9.11 14.71
C VAL A 282 -5.94 -10.49 15.15
N PRO A 283 -5.87 -10.77 16.46
CA PRO A 283 -5.47 -12.07 16.98
C PRO A 283 -6.44 -13.20 16.58
N THR A 284 -7.74 -12.90 16.52
CA THR A 284 -8.78 -13.90 16.23
C THR A 284 -9.77 -13.44 15.15
N PRO A 285 -10.29 -14.35 14.30
CA PRO A 285 -11.27 -13.98 13.27
C PRO A 285 -12.56 -13.34 13.81
N ASP A 286 -12.93 -13.63 15.06
CA ASP A 286 -14.15 -13.11 15.70
C ASP A 286 -14.12 -11.58 15.88
N GLU A 287 -12.93 -10.99 15.96
CA GLU A 287 -12.75 -9.54 16.10
C GLU A 287 -13.01 -8.76 14.79
N ILE A 288 -13.01 -9.44 13.64
CA ILE A 288 -13.18 -8.80 12.33
C ILE A 288 -14.54 -8.13 12.20
N GLY A 289 -15.61 -8.81 12.62
CA GLY A 289 -16.98 -8.29 12.54
C GLY A 289 -17.17 -7.00 13.33
N PRO A 290 -16.82 -6.97 14.63
CA PRO A 290 -16.82 -5.76 15.46
C PRO A 290 -15.98 -4.63 14.88
N LEU A 291 -14.73 -4.91 14.46
CA LEU A 291 -13.83 -3.90 13.89
C LEU A 291 -14.37 -3.30 12.58
N ARG A 292 -14.94 -4.13 11.70
CA ARG A 292 -15.62 -3.64 10.49
C ARG A 292 -16.79 -2.73 10.84
N THR A 293 -17.59 -3.13 11.82
CA THR A 293 -18.75 -2.34 12.27
C THR A 293 -18.32 -0.98 12.79
N LEU A 294 -17.22 -0.90 13.55
CA LEU A 294 -16.66 0.36 14.02
C LEU A 294 -16.26 1.30 12.87
N ALA A 295 -15.67 0.76 11.79
CA ALA A 295 -15.29 1.56 10.62
C ALA A 295 -16.51 1.94 9.76
N THR A 296 -17.41 1.01 9.47
CA THR A 296 -18.57 1.26 8.58
C THR A 296 -19.59 2.20 9.22
N ALA A 297 -19.77 2.17 10.54
CA ALA A 297 -20.58 3.16 11.28
C ALA A 297 -20.08 4.60 11.09
N ARG A 298 -18.84 4.79 10.63
CA ARG A 298 -18.19 6.08 10.35
C ARG A 298 -18.06 6.36 8.84
N GLY A 299 -18.79 5.62 8.00
CA GLY A 299 -18.67 5.69 6.54
C GLY A 299 -17.35 5.14 5.99
N GLY A 300 -16.63 4.39 6.81
CA GLY A 300 -15.36 3.77 6.47
C GLY A 300 -15.49 2.32 5.97
N HIS A 301 -14.34 1.68 5.79
CA HIS A 301 -14.24 0.26 5.44
C HIS A 301 -13.03 -0.37 6.14
N GLY A 302 -12.93 -1.70 6.05
CA GLY A 302 -11.93 -2.46 6.77
C GLY A 302 -11.52 -3.74 6.06
N GLU A 303 -10.24 -3.82 5.71
CA GLU A 303 -9.64 -4.95 4.98
C GLU A 303 -8.73 -5.76 5.90
N VAL A 304 -8.81 -7.09 5.81
CA VAL A 304 -8.03 -8.01 6.66
C VAL A 304 -6.89 -8.64 5.86
N PHE A 305 -5.70 -8.68 6.47
CA PHE A 305 -4.50 -9.26 5.91
C PHE A 305 -3.91 -10.26 6.90
N GLY A 306 -3.67 -11.48 6.44
CA GLY A 306 -3.23 -12.54 7.33
C GLY A 306 -2.88 -13.80 6.55
N PRO A 307 -2.35 -14.80 7.26
CA PRO A 307 -2.04 -16.09 6.66
C PRO A 307 -3.35 -16.79 6.23
N ASN A 308 -3.28 -17.66 5.22
CA ASN A 308 -4.47 -18.32 4.64
C ASN A 308 -5.25 -19.14 5.69
N GLU A 309 -4.55 -19.65 6.69
CA GLU A 309 -5.08 -20.40 7.83
C GLU A 309 -6.02 -19.56 8.69
N PHE A 310 -5.94 -18.23 8.62
CA PHE A 310 -6.80 -17.30 9.36
C PHE A 310 -8.27 -17.34 8.88
N ARG A 311 -8.54 -17.89 7.68
CA ARG A 311 -9.88 -18.19 7.14
C ARG A 311 -10.92 -17.07 7.34
N ALA A 312 -10.52 -15.84 7.06
CA ALA A 312 -11.39 -14.67 7.15
C ALA A 312 -11.84 -14.21 5.76
N ASP A 313 -13.05 -13.65 5.66
CA ASP A 313 -13.41 -12.79 4.54
C ASP A 313 -12.52 -11.53 4.63
N PRO A 314 -11.63 -11.26 3.66
CA PRO A 314 -10.70 -10.15 3.71
C PRO A 314 -11.35 -8.82 3.34
N TRP A 315 -12.48 -8.82 2.62
CA TRP A 315 -13.07 -7.63 2.00
C TRP A 315 -14.24 -7.06 2.80
N GLY A 316 -15.10 -7.92 3.34
CA GLY A 316 -16.35 -7.50 3.95
C GLY A 316 -17.46 -7.26 2.91
N PRO A 317 -18.48 -6.44 3.24
CA PRO A 317 -19.64 -6.27 2.38
C PRO A 317 -19.26 -5.65 1.02
N ALA A 318 -19.91 -6.15 -0.03
CA ALA A 318 -19.71 -5.65 -1.39
C ALA A 318 -20.05 -4.13 -1.46
N PRO A 319 -19.16 -3.31 -2.05
CA PRO A 319 -19.43 -1.90 -2.22
C PRO A 319 -20.51 -1.66 -3.30
N PRO A 320 -21.24 -0.53 -3.28
CA PRO A 320 -22.24 -0.20 -4.30
C PRO A 320 -21.69 -0.20 -5.73
N GLY A 321 -20.39 0.10 -5.89
CA GLY A 321 -19.70 0.15 -7.18
C GLY A 321 -19.22 -1.21 -7.72
N LEU A 322 -19.54 -2.34 -7.07
CA LEU A 322 -18.98 -3.65 -7.41
C LEU A 322 -19.20 -4.04 -8.89
N ALA A 323 -20.35 -3.71 -9.47
CA ALA A 323 -20.62 -3.99 -10.88
C ALA A 323 -19.64 -3.28 -11.84
N ILE A 324 -19.26 -2.04 -11.53
CA ILE A 324 -18.26 -1.28 -12.31
C ILE A 324 -16.87 -1.90 -12.11
N MET A 325 -16.54 -2.24 -10.86
CA MET A 325 -15.26 -2.89 -10.54
C MET A 325 -15.10 -4.22 -11.29
N ARG A 326 -16.15 -5.04 -11.37
CA ARG A 326 -16.15 -6.29 -12.15
C ARG A 326 -15.92 -6.04 -13.63
N ARG A 327 -16.63 -5.09 -14.23
CA ARG A 327 -16.42 -4.71 -15.65
C ARG A 327 -14.99 -4.22 -15.92
N LEU A 328 -14.37 -3.52 -14.97
CA LEU A 328 -12.97 -3.13 -15.07
C LEU A 328 -12.05 -4.35 -15.01
N ARG A 329 -12.29 -5.27 -14.07
CA ARG A 329 -11.56 -6.55 -14.01
C ARG A 329 -11.68 -7.32 -15.32
N ASP A 330 -12.89 -7.50 -15.84
CA ASP A 330 -13.14 -8.23 -17.09
C ASP A 330 -12.43 -7.61 -18.30
N ALA A 331 -12.22 -6.29 -18.30
CA ALA A 331 -11.47 -5.61 -19.36
C ALA A 331 -9.95 -5.82 -19.31
N PHE A 332 -9.41 -6.05 -18.10
CA PHE A 332 -7.98 -6.30 -17.86
C PHE A 332 -7.65 -7.79 -17.75
N ASP A 333 -8.61 -8.63 -17.41
CA ASP A 333 -8.47 -10.08 -17.23
C ASP A 333 -9.74 -10.78 -17.74
N PRO A 334 -9.97 -10.79 -19.07
CA PRO A 334 -11.21 -11.33 -19.64
C PRO A 334 -11.37 -12.84 -19.42
N GLY A 335 -10.27 -13.57 -19.19
CA GLY A 335 -10.28 -14.98 -18.83
C GLY A 335 -10.50 -15.25 -17.34
N GLY A 336 -10.46 -14.22 -16.49
CA GLY A 336 -10.56 -14.36 -15.03
C GLY A 336 -9.43 -15.21 -14.43
N VAL A 337 -8.26 -15.24 -15.08
CA VAL A 337 -7.17 -16.15 -14.72
C VAL A 337 -6.23 -15.59 -13.65
N LEU A 338 -6.23 -14.28 -13.39
CA LEU A 338 -5.26 -13.64 -12.50
C LEU A 338 -5.76 -13.54 -11.06
N ASN A 339 -4.98 -14.07 -10.12
CA ASN A 339 -5.18 -13.95 -8.67
C ASN A 339 -6.65 -14.19 -8.23
N PRO A 340 -7.23 -15.37 -8.52
CA PRO A 340 -8.59 -15.68 -8.11
C PRO A 340 -8.74 -15.54 -6.58
N GLY A 341 -9.86 -14.96 -6.13
CA GLY A 341 -10.14 -14.75 -4.71
C GLY A 341 -9.50 -13.50 -4.11
N ALA A 342 -8.60 -12.82 -4.83
CA ALA A 342 -7.97 -11.58 -4.39
C ALA A 342 -8.75 -10.32 -4.82
N PHE A 343 -9.95 -10.48 -5.38
CA PHE A 343 -10.82 -9.38 -5.80
C PHE A 343 -12.02 -9.24 -4.85
N VAL A 344 -12.45 -8.00 -4.63
CA VAL A 344 -13.60 -7.70 -3.77
C VAL A 344 -14.87 -8.36 -4.31
N GLY A 345 -15.61 -9.06 -3.46
CA GLY A 345 -16.82 -9.77 -3.88
C GLY A 345 -16.59 -11.11 -4.58
N ASP A 346 -15.35 -11.64 -4.55
CA ASP A 346 -15.04 -13.06 -4.84
C ASP A 346 -15.39 -13.98 -3.65
N ALA A 347 -16.03 -13.45 -2.61
CA ALA A 347 -16.48 -14.25 -1.47
C ALA A 347 -17.31 -15.45 -1.93
N PRO A 348 -17.02 -16.68 -1.42
CA PRO A 348 -17.95 -17.76 -1.61
C PRO A 348 -19.28 -17.28 -1.04
N ALA A 349 -20.34 -17.39 -1.84
CA ALA A 349 -21.69 -17.25 -1.30
C ALA A 349 -21.74 -18.10 -0.04
N ARG A 350 -22.08 -17.47 1.11
CA ARG A 350 -22.28 -18.21 2.35
C ARG A 350 -23.22 -19.38 2.01
N VAL A 351 -22.70 -20.60 2.14
CA VAL A 351 -23.55 -21.81 2.21
C VAL A 351 -24.30 -21.76 3.52
#